data_AF-A0A2M8AXJ1-F1
#
_entry.id   AF-A0A2M8AXJ1-F1
#
_cell.length_a   1.000
_cell.length_b   1.000
_cell.length_c   1.000
_cell.angle_alpha   90.00
_cell.angle_beta   90.00
_cell.angle_gamma   90.00
#
_symmetry.space_group_name_H-M   'P 1'
#
loop_
_entity.id
_entity.type
_entity.pdbx_description
1 polymer ?
#
loop_
_entity_poly.entity_id
_entity_poly.type
_entity_poly.pdbx_seq_one_letter_code
_entity_poly.pdbx_strand_id
1 'polypeptide(L)'
;MLRIHPPIPRQAFFESLLLLKRNLTPQGIAAASATPESAARNYTRVFCRDASISAMGMAVSGDPLLREGAMAGLEFLASHQAENGQIPNFVAPETGETDFWYLGCIDATLWWLAAVGFWSRHFPEDCVEDRFRGPIEAALRWLLCQEHQKIRLLQQNEASDWADIMPRSGFVLYTNALWYHV
;
A
#
# COMPACT_ATOMS: atom_id res chain seq x y z
N MET A 1 -21.75 32.78 20.01
CA MET A 1 -21.30 31.38 20.22
C MET A 1 -19.86 31.29 19.77
N LEU A 2 -18.91 31.25 20.70
CA LEU A 2 -17.49 31.05 20.39
C LEU A 2 -17.29 29.59 19.96
N ARG A 3 -16.95 29.37 18.69
CA ARG A 3 -16.49 28.06 18.22
C ARG A 3 -15.12 27.81 18.83
N ILE A 4 -15.07 26.99 19.89
CA ILE A 4 -13.80 26.52 20.44
C ILE A 4 -13.22 25.56 19.39
N HIS A 5 -12.24 26.05 18.63
CA HIS A 5 -11.50 25.20 17.72
C HIS A 5 -10.62 24.24 18.53
N PRO A 6 -10.60 22.94 18.20
CA PRO A 6 -9.67 22.02 18.83
C PRO A 6 -8.22 22.46 18.53
N PRO A 7 -7.24 22.10 19.37
CA PRO A 7 -5.84 22.38 19.10
C PRO A 7 -5.44 21.80 17.74
N ILE A 8 -4.54 22.49 17.03
CA ILE A 8 -4.17 22.19 15.62
C ILE A 8 -3.93 20.69 15.34
N PRO A 9 -3.24 19.92 16.21
CA PRO A 9 -3.06 18.47 16.00
C PRO A 9 -4.38 17.68 15.97
N ARG A 10 -5.34 18.04 16.83
CA ARG A 10 -6.66 17.40 16.88
C ARG A 10 -7.52 17.80 15.67
N GLN A 11 -7.43 19.05 15.21
CA GLN A 11 -8.11 19.46 13.98
C GLN A 11 -7.56 18.70 12.77
N ALA A 12 -6.24 18.65 12.60
CA ALA A 12 -5.59 17.93 11.51
C ALA A 12 -5.99 16.45 11.51
N PHE A 13 -6.03 15.80 12.68
CA PHE A 13 -6.50 14.42 12.80
C PHE A 13 -7.92 14.23 12.25
N PHE A 14 -8.88 15.07 12.66
CA PHE A 14 -10.26 14.96 12.16
C PHE A 14 -10.36 15.20 10.65
N GLU A 15 -9.65 16.19 10.12
CA GLU A 15 -9.63 16.45 8.68
C GLU A 15 -8.99 15.29 7.90
N SER A 16 -7.96 14.64 8.45
CA SER A 16 -7.38 13.43 7.87
C SER A 16 -8.38 12.28 7.80
N LEU A 17 -9.18 12.06 8.85
CA LEU A 17 -10.23 11.03 8.83
C LEU A 17 -11.29 11.32 7.75
N LEU A 18 -11.71 12.58 7.62
CA LEU A 18 -12.67 12.98 6.58
C LEU A 18 -12.09 12.78 5.19
N LEU A 19 -10.81 13.09 4.99
CA LEU A 19 -10.11 12.87 3.73
C LEU A 19 -10.04 11.38 3.37
N LEU A 20 -9.66 10.52 4.33
CA LEU A 20 -9.61 9.07 4.13
C LEU A 20 -10.99 8.52 3.74
N LYS A 21 -12.04 8.94 4.46
CA LYS A 21 -13.42 8.52 4.15
C LYS A 21 -13.88 8.96 2.77
N ARG A 22 -13.51 10.17 2.35
CA ARG A 22 -13.87 10.70 1.03
C ARG A 22 -13.18 9.95 -0.11
N ASN A 23 -11.99 9.41 0.13
CA ASN A 23 -11.22 8.64 -0.87
C ASN A 23 -11.48 7.14 -0.78
N LEU A 24 -12.30 6.69 0.17
CA LEU A 24 -12.63 5.28 0.33
C LEU A 24 -13.57 4.83 -0.80
N THR A 25 -13.27 3.65 -1.35
CA THR A 25 -14.05 2.93 -2.36
C THR A 25 -14.35 1.52 -1.86
N PRO A 26 -15.26 0.77 -2.50
CA PRO A 26 -15.49 -0.63 -2.14
C PRO A 26 -14.23 -1.51 -2.26
N GLN A 27 -13.28 -1.13 -3.12
CA GLN A 27 -12.04 -1.86 -3.40
C GLN A 27 -10.84 -1.34 -2.58
N GLY A 28 -11.04 -0.45 -1.61
CA GLY A 28 -9.97 0.11 -0.80
C GLY A 28 -9.95 1.63 -0.82
N ILE A 29 -8.77 2.23 -0.95
CA ILE A 29 -8.61 3.69 -0.93
C ILE A 29 -7.94 4.18 -2.20
N ALA A 30 -8.56 5.16 -2.85
CA ALA A 30 -7.99 5.83 -4.01
C ALA A 30 -6.84 6.75 -3.59
N ALA A 31 -5.82 6.89 -4.43
CA ALA A 31 -4.66 7.74 -4.15
C ALA A 31 -5.04 9.22 -3.96
N ALA A 32 -6.08 9.70 -4.66
CA ALA A 32 -6.63 11.04 -4.49
C ALA A 32 -8.15 11.07 -4.62
N SER A 33 -8.74 12.16 -4.14
CA SER A 33 -10.17 12.44 -4.36
C SER A 33 -10.46 12.54 -5.86
N ALA A 34 -11.61 12.01 -6.28
CA ALA A 34 -12.02 12.06 -7.67
C ALA A 34 -12.29 13.51 -8.11
N THR A 35 -11.41 14.02 -8.97
CA THR A 35 -11.56 15.29 -9.71
C THR A 35 -11.17 15.02 -11.16
N PRO A 36 -11.53 15.90 -12.11
CA PRO A 36 -11.10 15.75 -13.50
C PRO A 36 -9.57 15.62 -13.63
N GLU A 37 -8.81 16.36 -12.82
CA GLU A 37 -7.35 16.36 -12.82
C GLU A 37 -6.77 15.05 -12.26
N SER A 38 -7.33 14.53 -11.16
CA SER A 38 -6.86 13.26 -10.59
C SER A 38 -7.20 12.08 -11.49
N ALA A 39 -8.38 12.09 -12.12
CA ALA A 39 -8.79 11.08 -13.09
C ALA A 39 -7.87 11.08 -14.33
N ALA A 40 -7.58 12.25 -14.90
CA ALA A 40 -6.69 12.39 -16.06
C ALA A 40 -5.25 11.93 -15.79
N ARG A 41 -4.84 11.87 -14.51
CA ARG A 41 -3.51 11.45 -14.06
C ARG A 41 -3.50 10.09 -13.37
N ASN A 42 -4.58 9.31 -13.47
CA ASN A 42 -4.73 7.99 -12.87
C ASN A 42 -4.72 7.95 -11.32
N TYR A 43 -4.81 9.08 -10.62
CA TYR A 43 -4.82 9.12 -9.14
C TYR A 43 -6.16 8.72 -8.51
N THR A 44 -7.15 8.36 -9.32
CA THR A 44 -8.37 7.69 -8.84
C THR A 44 -8.19 6.17 -8.67
N ARG A 45 -7.05 5.62 -9.09
CA ARG A 45 -6.69 4.20 -8.93
C ARG A 45 -6.25 3.89 -7.49
N VAL A 46 -6.28 2.61 -7.13
CA VAL A 46 -5.76 2.12 -5.84
C VAL A 46 -4.28 1.80 -6.03
N PHE A 47 -3.41 2.70 -5.60
CA PHE A 47 -1.96 2.49 -5.58
C PHE A 47 -1.58 1.67 -4.35
N CYS A 48 -0.79 0.62 -4.54
CA CYS A 48 -0.49 -0.33 -3.48
C CYS A 48 0.26 0.30 -2.31
N ARG A 49 1.28 1.11 -2.61
CA ARG A 49 2.05 1.85 -1.59
C ARG A 49 1.14 2.77 -0.77
N ASP A 50 0.36 3.60 -1.43
CA ASP A 50 -0.54 4.58 -0.84
C ASP A 50 -1.61 3.89 0.03
N ALA A 51 -2.23 2.83 -0.51
CA ALA A 51 -3.25 2.06 0.17
C ALA A 51 -2.69 1.30 1.38
N SER A 52 -1.50 0.70 1.26
CA SER A 52 -0.87 -0.05 2.35
C SER A 52 -0.46 0.85 3.51
N ILE A 53 0.12 2.03 3.22
CA ILE A 53 0.46 3.02 4.25
C ILE A 53 -0.81 3.56 4.92
N SER A 54 -1.82 3.90 4.12
CA SER A 54 -3.11 4.39 4.64
C SER A 54 -3.82 3.32 5.49
N ALA A 55 -3.75 2.05 5.07
CA ALA A 55 -4.38 0.93 5.76
C ALA A 55 -3.90 0.80 7.22
N MET A 56 -2.61 0.97 7.47
CA MET A 56 -2.08 0.94 8.85
C MET A 56 -2.70 2.04 9.72
N GLY A 57 -2.79 3.28 9.21
CA GLY A 57 -3.41 4.40 9.92
C GLY A 57 -4.93 4.25 10.10
N MET A 58 -5.62 3.77 9.06
CA MET A 58 -7.05 3.47 9.07
C MET A 58 -7.39 2.35 10.07
N ALA A 59 -6.55 1.33 10.18
CA ALA A 59 -6.77 0.21 11.09
C ALA A 59 -6.75 0.63 12.58
N VAL A 60 -5.95 1.64 12.93
CA VAL A 60 -5.80 2.16 14.30
C VAL A 60 -6.59 3.45 14.55
N SER A 61 -7.38 3.94 13.59
CA SER A 61 -8.07 5.23 13.72
C SER A 61 -9.26 5.20 14.69
N GLY A 62 -9.71 4.00 15.09
CA GLY A 62 -10.93 3.80 15.86
C GLY A 62 -12.21 3.98 15.04
N ASP A 63 -12.11 4.06 13.70
CA ASP A 63 -13.24 4.21 12.80
C ASP A 63 -13.53 2.89 12.06
N PRO A 64 -14.66 2.21 12.34
CA PRO A 64 -14.95 0.90 11.76
C PRO A 64 -14.99 0.89 10.22
N LEU A 65 -15.53 1.95 9.62
CA LEU A 65 -15.61 2.07 8.16
C LEU A 65 -14.22 2.12 7.53
N LEU A 66 -13.30 2.88 8.15
CA LEU A 66 -11.92 2.95 7.67
C LEU A 66 -11.19 1.62 7.88
N ARG A 67 -11.40 0.95 9.01
CA ARG A 67 -10.81 -0.38 9.25
C ARG A 67 -11.27 -1.39 8.19
N GLU A 68 -12.57 -1.47 7.92
CA GLU A 68 -13.13 -2.36 6.90
C GLU A 68 -12.58 -2.03 5.51
N GLY A 69 -12.57 -0.75 5.13
CA GLY A 69 -12.03 -0.31 3.86
C GLY A 69 -10.52 -0.57 3.70
N ALA A 70 -9.75 -0.48 4.77
CA ALA A 70 -8.33 -0.82 4.78
C ALA A 70 -8.11 -2.31 4.48
N MET A 71 -8.86 -3.19 5.15
CA MET A 71 -8.81 -4.63 4.93
C MET A 71 -9.24 -4.99 3.50
N ALA A 72 -10.35 -4.40 3.02
CA ALA A 72 -10.81 -4.57 1.63
C ALA A 72 -9.75 -4.15 0.60
N GLY A 73 -9.01 -3.07 0.86
CA GLY A 73 -7.91 -2.62 0.01
C GLY A 73 -6.75 -3.63 -0.06
N LEU A 74 -6.34 -4.18 1.09
CA LEU A 74 -5.28 -5.20 1.12
C LEU A 74 -5.71 -6.47 0.38
N GLU A 75 -6.97 -6.90 0.52
CA GLU A 75 -7.54 -8.03 -0.21
C GLU A 75 -7.63 -7.78 -1.71
N PHE A 76 -8.06 -6.59 -2.11
CA PHE A 76 -8.18 -6.22 -3.51
C PHE A 76 -6.83 -6.22 -4.23
N LEU A 77 -5.79 -5.72 -3.58
CA LEU A 77 -4.43 -5.77 -4.11
C LEU A 77 -3.90 -7.21 -4.21
N ALA A 78 -4.17 -8.03 -3.18
CA ALA A 78 -3.76 -9.44 -3.17
C ALA A 78 -4.47 -10.27 -4.25
N SER A 79 -5.73 -9.97 -4.55
CA SER A 79 -6.49 -10.69 -5.59
C SER A 79 -6.05 -10.36 -7.01
N HIS A 80 -5.28 -9.27 -7.19
CA HIS A 80 -4.67 -8.86 -8.47
C HIS A 80 -3.16 -9.10 -8.49
N GLN A 81 -2.62 -9.91 -7.57
CA GLN A 81 -1.23 -10.31 -7.56
C GLN A 81 -0.86 -11.03 -8.87
N ALA A 82 0.33 -10.73 -9.41
CA ALA A 82 0.84 -11.40 -10.59
C ALA A 82 1.16 -12.88 -10.31
N GLU A 83 1.17 -13.70 -11.37
CA GLU A 83 1.51 -15.13 -11.28
C GLU A 83 2.91 -15.39 -10.69
N ASN A 84 3.85 -14.45 -10.87
CA ASN A 84 5.21 -14.54 -10.31
C ASN A 84 5.30 -14.12 -8.84
N GLY A 85 4.20 -13.62 -8.24
CA GLY A 85 4.09 -13.18 -6.85
C GLY A 85 4.20 -11.67 -6.63
N GLN A 86 4.46 -10.86 -7.66
CA GLN A 86 4.51 -9.41 -7.50
C GLN A 86 3.12 -8.84 -7.15
N ILE A 87 3.03 -8.01 -6.11
CA ILE A 87 1.84 -7.20 -5.84
C ILE A 87 1.84 -5.99 -6.79
N PRO A 88 0.70 -5.63 -7.40
CA PRO A 88 0.65 -4.57 -8.39
C PRO A 88 1.06 -3.20 -7.84
N ASN A 89 1.61 -2.35 -8.72
CA ASN A 89 1.85 -0.94 -8.43
C ASN A 89 0.53 -0.20 -8.17
N PHE A 90 -0.44 -0.40 -9.07
CA PHE A 90 -1.82 0.01 -8.85
C PHE A 90 -2.81 -0.95 -9.51
N VAL A 91 -4.07 -0.84 -9.09
CA VAL A 91 -5.22 -1.42 -9.78
C VAL A 91 -6.28 -0.34 -10.01
N ALA A 92 -6.85 -0.28 -11.21
CA ALA A 92 -7.99 0.58 -11.52
C ALA A 92 -9.30 -0.07 -11.03
N PRO A 93 -10.01 0.50 -10.03
CA PRO A 93 -11.15 -0.17 -9.40
C PRO A 93 -12.31 -0.51 -10.34
N GLU A 94 -12.53 0.30 -11.37
CA GLU A 94 -13.65 0.14 -12.30
C GLU A 94 -13.41 -0.95 -13.35
N THR A 95 -12.16 -1.14 -13.77
CA THR A 95 -11.81 -2.01 -14.90
C THR A 95 -11.04 -3.26 -14.48
N GLY A 96 -10.44 -3.27 -13.28
CA GLY A 96 -9.47 -4.29 -12.88
C GLY A 96 -8.12 -4.18 -13.61
N GLU A 97 -7.91 -3.12 -14.40
CA GLU A 97 -6.65 -2.88 -15.09
C GLU A 97 -5.54 -2.74 -14.04
N THR A 98 -4.53 -3.59 -14.19
CA THR A 98 -3.46 -3.75 -13.21
C THR A 98 -2.14 -3.33 -13.84
N ASP A 99 -1.39 -2.49 -13.14
CA ASP A 99 -0.03 -2.10 -13.52
C ASP A 99 0.98 -2.69 -12.55
N PHE A 100 2.06 -3.24 -13.11
CA PHE A 100 3.17 -3.80 -12.35
C PHE A 100 4.45 -2.96 -12.48
N TRP A 101 4.36 -1.79 -13.14
CA TRP A 101 5.46 -0.99 -13.65
C TRP A 101 6.36 -1.72 -14.66
N TYR A 102 6.88 -1.00 -15.65
CA TYR A 102 7.65 -1.59 -16.76
C TYR A 102 8.86 -2.42 -16.32
N LEU A 103 9.55 -2.01 -15.25
CA LEU A 103 10.72 -2.70 -14.69
C LEU A 103 10.41 -3.51 -13.42
N GLY A 104 9.12 -3.64 -13.07
CA GLY A 104 8.66 -4.20 -11.80
C GLY A 104 8.78 -3.21 -10.65
N CYS A 105 7.66 -2.86 -10.00
CA CYS A 105 7.60 -2.00 -8.82
C CYS A 105 7.84 -2.81 -7.54
N ILE A 106 8.99 -2.61 -6.87
CA ILE A 106 9.39 -3.43 -5.72
C ILE A 106 8.77 -2.93 -4.41
N ASP A 107 8.61 -1.61 -4.26
CA ASP A 107 8.13 -1.02 -3.02
C ASP A 107 6.65 -1.31 -2.76
N ALA A 108 5.83 -1.46 -3.81
CA ALA A 108 4.44 -1.88 -3.72
C ALA A 108 4.31 -3.20 -2.95
N THR A 109 5.10 -4.21 -3.34
CA THR A 109 5.10 -5.53 -2.70
C THR A 109 5.59 -5.45 -1.25
N LEU A 110 6.65 -4.68 -1.01
CA LEU A 110 7.20 -4.49 0.34
C LEU A 110 6.24 -3.77 1.28
N TRP A 111 5.56 -2.71 0.82
CA TRP A 111 4.58 -1.99 1.62
C TRP A 111 3.34 -2.83 1.93
N TRP A 112 2.88 -3.64 0.97
CA TRP A 112 1.76 -4.54 1.21
C TRP A 112 2.11 -5.57 2.30
N LEU A 113 3.29 -6.19 2.21
CA LEU A 113 3.77 -7.12 3.25
C LEU A 113 3.94 -6.42 4.60
N ALA A 114 4.46 -5.18 4.63
CA ALA A 114 4.58 -4.41 5.86
C ALA A 114 3.21 -4.10 6.49
N ALA A 115 2.19 -3.79 5.68
CA ALA A 115 0.83 -3.53 6.16
C ALA A 115 0.17 -4.82 6.69
N VAL A 116 0.35 -5.96 6.02
CA VAL A 116 -0.13 -7.26 6.50
C VAL A 116 0.56 -7.65 7.81
N GLY A 117 1.89 -7.51 7.89
CA GLY A 117 2.66 -7.78 9.12
C GLY A 117 2.31 -6.82 10.26
N PHE A 118 2.04 -5.55 9.96
CA PHE A 118 1.48 -4.60 10.92
C PHE A 118 0.14 -5.10 11.46
N TRP A 119 -0.76 -5.52 10.59
CA TRP A 119 -2.09 -5.99 10.97
C TRP A 119 -2.02 -7.26 11.83
N SER A 120 -1.20 -8.24 11.44
CA SER A 120 -0.99 -9.48 12.19
C SER A 120 -0.55 -9.20 13.63
N ARG A 121 0.38 -8.25 13.82
CA ARG A 121 0.91 -7.90 15.15
C ARG A 121 -0.09 -7.15 16.03
N HIS A 122 -0.93 -6.29 15.45
CA HIS A 122 -1.84 -5.43 16.22
C HIS A 122 -3.24 -6.02 16.40
N PHE A 123 -3.65 -6.91 15.50
CA PHE A 123 -4.99 -7.50 15.44
C PHE A 123 -4.89 -9.01 15.16
N PRO A 124 -4.24 -9.78 16.04
CA PRO A 124 -4.04 -11.22 15.84
C PRO A 124 -5.35 -12.01 15.69
N GLU A 125 -6.46 -11.49 16.24
CA GLU A 125 -7.81 -12.04 16.12
C GLU A 125 -8.35 -12.07 14.69
N ASP A 126 -7.84 -11.22 13.80
CA ASP A 126 -8.27 -11.16 12.40
C ASP A 126 -7.60 -12.24 11.53
N CYS A 127 -6.62 -12.99 12.08
CA CYS A 127 -5.94 -14.10 11.42
C CYS A 127 -5.43 -13.77 10.00
N VAL A 128 -4.91 -12.56 9.79
CA VAL A 128 -4.54 -12.07 8.45
C VAL A 128 -3.42 -12.87 7.79
N GLU A 129 -2.50 -13.45 8.56
CA GLU A 129 -1.46 -14.33 8.01
C GLU A 129 -2.04 -15.59 7.38
N ASP A 130 -3.05 -16.20 8.02
CA ASP A 130 -3.76 -17.35 7.45
C ASP A 130 -4.55 -16.94 6.21
N ARG A 131 -5.23 -15.80 6.30
CA ARG A 131 -6.03 -15.24 5.22
C ARG A 131 -5.21 -14.96 3.96
N PHE A 132 -4.01 -14.43 4.15
CA PHE A 132 -3.12 -14.01 3.07
C PHE A 132 -1.95 -14.97 2.83
N ARG A 133 -1.98 -16.18 3.38
CA ARG A 133 -0.87 -17.15 3.31
C ARG A 133 -0.31 -17.33 1.91
N GLY A 134 -1.17 -17.66 0.93
CA GLY A 134 -0.77 -17.84 -0.46
C GLY A 134 -0.13 -16.56 -1.06
N PRO A 135 -0.82 -15.41 -0.99
CA PRO A 135 -0.25 -14.15 -1.45
C PRO A 135 1.06 -13.74 -0.78
N ILE A 136 1.20 -13.94 0.54
CA ILE A 136 2.44 -13.67 1.29
C ILE A 136 3.58 -14.55 0.77
N GLU A 137 3.36 -15.86 0.66
CA GLU A 137 4.38 -16.80 0.18
C GLU A 137 4.84 -16.47 -1.24
N ALA A 138 3.91 -16.12 -2.13
CA ALA A 138 4.22 -15.72 -3.49
C ALA A 138 5.01 -14.39 -3.53
N ALA A 139 4.62 -13.39 -2.73
CA ALA A 139 5.30 -12.10 -2.63
C ALA A 139 6.73 -12.24 -2.09
N LEU A 140 6.92 -13.02 -1.03
CA LEU A 140 8.26 -13.31 -0.48
C LEU A 140 9.12 -14.06 -1.49
N ARG A 141 8.55 -15.05 -2.19
CA ARG A 141 9.26 -15.77 -3.25
C ARG A 141 9.69 -14.85 -4.38
N TRP A 142 8.82 -13.92 -4.78
CA TRP A 142 9.17 -12.89 -5.75
C TRP A 142 10.37 -12.08 -5.24
N LEU A 143 10.29 -11.47 -4.05
CA LEU A 143 11.37 -10.67 -3.45
C LEU A 143 12.71 -11.42 -3.37
N LEU A 144 12.70 -12.69 -2.95
CA LEU A 144 13.91 -13.51 -2.88
C LEU A 144 14.58 -13.74 -4.24
N CYS A 145 13.83 -13.70 -5.34
CA CYS A 145 14.40 -13.75 -6.69
C CYS A 145 15.12 -12.44 -7.09
N GLN A 146 14.85 -11.31 -6.40
CA GLN A 146 15.58 -10.05 -6.56
C GLN A 146 16.70 -9.88 -5.50
N GLU A 147 16.76 -10.73 -4.48
CA GLU A 147 17.77 -10.64 -3.43
C GLU A 147 19.14 -11.15 -3.90
N HIS A 148 20.17 -10.35 -3.64
CA HIS A 148 21.54 -10.80 -3.82
C HIS A 148 21.93 -11.81 -2.73
N GLN A 149 22.26 -13.03 -3.17
CA GLN A 149 22.44 -14.23 -2.32
C GLN A 149 23.47 -14.12 -1.16
N LYS A 150 24.49 -13.27 -1.30
CA LYS A 150 25.52 -13.08 -0.24
C LYS A 150 25.27 -11.88 0.67
N ILE A 151 24.96 -10.71 0.11
CA ILE A 151 24.79 -9.47 0.87
C ILE A 151 23.39 -9.31 1.44
N ARG A 152 22.42 -10.12 1.00
CA ARG A 152 21.02 -10.13 1.50
C ARG A 152 20.28 -8.80 1.32
N LEU A 153 20.60 -8.13 0.22
CA LEU A 153 19.94 -6.89 -0.18
C LEU A 153 19.18 -7.12 -1.48
N LEU A 154 18.00 -6.50 -1.58
CA LEU A 154 17.20 -6.47 -2.79
C LEU A 154 17.84 -5.52 -3.80
N GLN A 155 18.01 -6.02 -5.02
CA GLN A 155 18.38 -5.20 -6.17
C GLN A 155 17.12 -4.56 -6.77
N GLN A 156 17.15 -3.24 -6.87
CA GLN A 156 16.08 -2.42 -7.41
C GLN A 156 16.44 -1.93 -8.82
N ASN A 157 15.45 -1.88 -9.72
CA ASN A 157 15.59 -1.25 -11.04
C ASN A 157 15.35 0.28 -10.95
N GLU A 158 15.60 1.01 -12.04
CA GLU A 158 15.31 2.44 -12.06
C GLU A 158 13.80 2.72 -11.93
N ALA A 159 13.45 3.76 -11.18
CA ALA A 159 12.07 4.22 -11.00
C ALA A 159 11.07 3.13 -10.55
N SER A 160 11.53 2.10 -9.84
CA SER A 160 10.68 1.04 -9.28
C SER A 160 10.31 1.25 -7.81
N ASP A 161 10.43 2.49 -7.34
CA ASP A 161 10.02 2.96 -6.02
C ASP A 161 9.30 4.30 -6.16
N TRP A 162 8.83 4.87 -5.06
CA TRP A 162 8.14 6.16 -5.00
C TRP A 162 8.71 7.33 -5.82
N ALA A 163 10.00 7.33 -6.14
CA ALA A 163 10.58 8.34 -7.01
C ALA A 163 10.61 7.87 -8.45
N ASP A 164 9.43 7.82 -9.06
CA ASP A 164 9.13 7.33 -10.42
C ASP A 164 9.90 8.03 -11.57
N ILE A 165 10.80 8.96 -11.27
CA ILE A 165 11.59 9.74 -12.23
C ILE A 165 13.05 9.97 -11.80
N MET A 166 13.50 9.36 -10.69
CA MET A 166 14.88 9.52 -10.22
C MET A 166 15.73 8.32 -10.66
N PRO A 167 16.97 8.53 -11.14
CA PRO A 167 17.85 7.45 -11.58
C PRO A 167 18.48 6.74 -10.37
N ARG A 168 17.65 6.00 -9.62
CA ARG A 168 18.07 5.21 -8.46
C ARG A 168 17.85 3.73 -8.77
N SER A 169 18.93 2.98 -8.77
CA SER A 169 18.94 1.54 -9.02
C SER A 169 20.06 0.86 -8.22
N GLY A 170 20.04 -0.47 -8.15
CA GLY A 170 20.95 -1.26 -7.32
C GLY A 170 20.42 -1.46 -5.91
N PHE A 171 21.30 -1.37 -4.90
CA PHE A 171 20.94 -1.60 -3.50
C PHE A 171 20.53 -0.29 -2.82
N VAL A 172 19.29 0.14 -3.10
CA VAL A 172 18.74 1.41 -2.59
C VAL A 172 18.36 1.28 -1.12
N LEU A 173 18.73 2.28 -0.30
CA LEU A 173 18.45 2.29 1.14
C LEU A 173 16.95 2.21 1.45
N TYR A 174 16.10 2.93 0.72
CA TYR A 174 14.66 2.94 0.92
C TYR A 174 14.06 1.53 0.86
N THR A 175 14.27 0.83 -0.26
CA THR A 175 13.78 -0.53 -0.48
C THR A 175 14.35 -1.51 0.52
N ASN A 176 15.64 -1.42 0.83
CA ASN A 176 16.26 -2.35 1.76
C ASN A 176 15.90 -2.08 3.23
N ALA A 177 15.53 -0.85 3.58
CA ALA A 177 14.97 -0.53 4.89
C ALA A 177 13.57 -1.15 5.06
N LEU A 178 12.76 -1.17 3.98
CA LEU A 178 11.49 -1.90 3.97
C LEU A 178 11.72 -3.41 4.03
N TRP A 179 12.67 -3.94 3.25
CA TRP A 179 13.01 -5.36 3.26
C TRP A 179 13.42 -5.86 4.64
N TYR A 180 14.21 -5.09 5.37
CA TYR A 180 14.58 -5.43 6.74
C TYR A 180 13.37 -5.51 7.70
N HIS A 181 12.28 -4.80 7.40
CA HIS A 181 11.09 -4.77 8.26
C HIS A 181 10.11 -5.91 7.98
N VAL A 182 10.07 -6.37 6.73
CA VAL A 182 9.20 -7.44 6.24
C VAL A 182 9.77 -8.80 6.65
#